data_AF-A0A5C1AHK6-F1
#
_entry.id   AF-A0A5C1AHK6-F1
#
_cell.length_a   1.000
_cell.length_b   1.000
_cell.length_c   1.000
_cell.angle_alpha   90.00
_cell.angle_beta   90.00
_cell.angle_gamma   90.00
#
_symmetry.space_group_name_H-M   'P 1'
#
loop_
_entity.id
_entity.type
_entity.pdbx_description
1 polymer ?
#
loop_
_entity_poly.entity_id
_entity_poly.type
_entity_poly.pdbx_seq_one_letter_code
_entity_poly.pdbx_strand_id
1 'polypeptide(L)'
;MDARRASVEIDLSAVNTADELQSLLMRSLDFPGWYGRNWNAFWDAITGLVPMPRQLLLIGWAGFVDRLPDDARLMCACLDDMGLQFPEHAAHVVYLETRVPANPPSS
;
A
#
# COMPACT_ATOMS: atom_id res chain seq x y z
N MET A 1 11.66 20.85 -2.31
CA MET A 1 10.56 20.39 -3.19
C MET A 1 10.10 19.06 -2.64
N ASP A 2 8.87 18.97 -2.16
CA ASP A 2 8.31 17.73 -1.62
C ASP A 2 8.00 16.78 -2.79
N ALA A 3 8.84 15.78 -2.99
CA ALA A 3 8.78 14.86 -4.14
C ALA A 3 7.77 13.72 -3.95
N ARG A 4 6.99 13.73 -2.85
CA ARG A 4 6.01 12.69 -2.55
C ARG A 4 4.84 12.76 -3.52
N ARG A 5 4.47 11.62 -4.08
CA ARG A 5 3.24 11.47 -4.88
C ARG A 5 2.03 11.85 -4.02
N ALA A 6 1.06 12.55 -4.60
CA ALA A 6 -0.15 12.97 -3.88
C ALA A 6 -1.00 11.76 -3.45
N SER A 7 -1.22 10.82 -4.35
CA SER A 7 -1.97 9.59 -4.10
C SER A 7 -1.40 8.43 -4.92
N VAL A 8 -1.48 7.23 -4.36
CA VAL A 8 -1.25 5.96 -5.06
C VAL A 8 -2.42 5.05 -4.75
N GLU A 9 -3.00 4.46 -5.79
CA GLU A 9 -4.05 3.46 -5.68
C GLU A 9 -3.45 2.07 -5.95
N ILE A 10 -3.79 1.11 -5.10
CA ILE A 10 -3.39 -0.28 -5.24
C ILE A 10 -4.65 -1.13 -5.22
N ASP A 11 -4.93 -1.81 -6.33
CA ASP A 11 -6.06 -2.71 -6.47
C ASP A 11 -5.68 -4.13 -6.02
N LEU A 12 -6.21 -4.54 -4.88
CA LEU A 12 -5.97 -5.83 -4.26
C LEU A 12 -7.03 -6.87 -4.67
N SER A 13 -8.00 -6.50 -5.49
CA SER A 13 -9.14 -7.36 -5.86
C SER A 13 -8.72 -8.65 -6.57
N ALA A 14 -7.61 -8.60 -7.31
CA ALA A 14 -7.06 -9.73 -8.05
C ALA A 14 -5.90 -10.44 -7.35
N VAL A 15 -5.51 -10.00 -6.14
CA VAL A 15 -4.40 -10.60 -5.40
C VAL A 15 -4.87 -11.86 -4.68
N ASN A 16 -4.21 -12.98 -4.97
CA ASN A 16 -4.53 -14.30 -4.40
C ASN A 16 -3.34 -14.95 -3.68
N THR A 17 -2.12 -14.43 -3.86
CA THR A 17 -0.91 -14.95 -3.20
C THR A 17 -0.04 -13.85 -2.61
N ALA A 18 0.77 -14.20 -1.61
CA ALA A 18 1.78 -13.31 -1.02
C ALA A 18 2.78 -12.80 -2.07
N ASP A 19 3.19 -13.66 -3.03
CA ASP A 19 4.13 -13.27 -4.09
C ASP A 19 3.53 -12.17 -4.99
N GLU A 20 2.26 -12.34 -5.40
CA GLU A 20 1.51 -11.36 -6.19
C GLU A 20 1.37 -10.03 -5.43
N LEU A 21 1.05 -10.08 -4.14
CA LEU A 21 0.96 -8.91 -3.26
C LEU A 21 2.27 -8.14 -3.24
N GLN A 22 3.38 -8.82 -2.92
CA GLN A 22 4.70 -8.21 -2.81
C GLN A 22 5.16 -7.63 -4.17
N SER A 23 4.84 -8.31 -5.27
CA SER A 23 5.06 -7.81 -6.63
C SER A 23 4.28 -6.54 -6.94
N LEU A 24 3.00 -6.51 -6.54
CA LEU A 24 2.11 -5.38 -6.77
C LEU A 24 2.58 -4.16 -5.96
N LEU A 25 2.87 -4.34 -4.68
CA LEU A 25 3.40 -3.29 -3.80
C LEU A 25 4.70 -2.70 -4.39
N MET A 26 5.63 -3.55 -4.80
CA MET A 26 6.89 -3.14 -5.43
C MET A 26 6.66 -2.23 -6.64
N ARG A 27 5.78 -2.62 -7.57
CA ARG A 27 5.51 -1.83 -8.77
C ARG A 27 4.74 -0.54 -8.46
N SER A 28 3.70 -0.62 -7.62
CA SER A 28 2.85 0.53 -7.31
C SER A 28 3.59 1.60 -6.49
N LEU A 29 4.50 1.19 -5.62
CA LEU A 29 5.26 2.08 -4.76
C LEU A 29 6.66 2.42 -5.30
N ASP A 30 7.02 1.94 -6.49
CA ASP A 30 8.31 2.17 -7.15
C ASP A 30 9.51 1.70 -6.30
N PHE A 31 9.38 0.54 -5.64
CA PHE A 31 10.48 -0.04 -4.86
C PHE A 31 11.65 -0.47 -5.77
N PRO A 32 12.89 -0.49 -5.25
CA PRO A 32 14.08 -0.86 -6.02
C PRO A 32 14.00 -2.29 -6.61
N GLY A 33 14.67 -2.51 -7.74
CA GLY A 33 14.70 -3.83 -8.42
C GLY A 33 15.27 -4.98 -7.60
N TRP A 34 16.01 -4.68 -6.53
CA TRP A 34 16.55 -5.64 -5.56
C TRP A 34 15.64 -5.87 -4.35
N TYR A 35 14.39 -5.41 -4.40
CA TYR A 35 13.39 -5.63 -3.36
C TYR A 35 13.20 -7.13 -3.06
N GLY A 36 13.40 -7.51 -1.78
CA GLY A 36 13.43 -8.90 -1.34
C GLY A 36 12.08 -9.62 -1.25
N ARG A 37 10.96 -8.94 -1.58
CA ARG A 37 9.59 -9.50 -1.65
C ARG A 37 9.15 -10.24 -0.38
N ASN A 38 9.45 -9.66 0.78
CA ASN A 38 9.02 -10.13 2.09
C ASN A 38 8.74 -8.94 3.01
N TRP A 39 8.12 -9.17 4.17
CA TRP A 39 7.69 -8.11 5.09
C TRP A 39 8.82 -7.29 5.73
N ASN A 40 10.01 -7.87 5.92
CA ASN A 40 11.18 -7.10 6.37
C ASN A 40 11.64 -6.14 5.27
N ALA A 41 11.74 -6.62 4.03
CA ALA A 41 12.08 -5.78 2.88
C ALA A 41 11.02 -4.70 2.64
N PHE A 42 9.73 -5.00 2.88
CA PHE A 42 8.64 -4.03 2.83
C PHE A 42 8.86 -2.89 3.82
N TRP A 43 9.15 -3.24 5.08
CA TRP A 43 9.44 -2.26 6.13
C TRP A 43 10.64 -1.37 5.78
N ASP A 44 11.75 -1.96 5.35
CA ASP A 44 12.93 -1.21 4.91
C ASP A 44 12.58 -0.25 3.77
N ALA A 45 11.75 -0.71 2.82
CA ALA A 45 11.36 0.07 1.67
C ALA A 45 10.55 1.32 2.03
N ILE A 46 9.46 1.15 2.80
CA ILE A 46 8.56 2.24 3.14
C ILE A 46 9.18 3.25 4.12
N THR A 47 10.18 2.85 4.91
CA THR A 47 10.82 3.71 5.92
C THR A 47 12.10 4.40 5.45
N GLY A 48 12.78 3.88 4.42
CA GLY A 48 14.08 4.43 4.04
C GLY A 48 14.48 4.37 2.57
N LEU A 49 13.77 3.61 1.72
CA LEU A 49 14.19 3.44 0.32
C LEU A 49 13.38 4.28 -0.66
N VAL A 50 12.10 4.52 -0.37
CA VAL A 50 11.24 5.31 -1.26
C VAL A 50 10.45 6.37 -0.48
N PRO A 51 10.19 7.53 -1.10
CA PRO A 51 9.24 8.48 -0.53
C PRO A 51 7.82 7.91 -0.63
N MET A 52 7.22 7.60 0.52
CA MET A 52 5.83 7.17 0.57
C MET A 52 4.89 8.28 0.07
N PRO A 53 3.79 7.94 -0.63
CA PRO A 53 2.82 8.93 -1.07
C PRO A 53 2.15 9.61 0.12
N ARG A 54 1.47 10.73 -0.12
CA ARG A 54 0.65 11.37 0.91
C ARG A 54 -0.59 10.54 1.24
N GLN A 55 -1.19 9.93 0.23
CA GLN A 55 -2.32 9.00 0.39
C GLN A 55 -2.04 7.66 -0.28
N LEU A 56 -2.41 6.58 0.40
CA LEU A 56 -2.36 5.22 -0.11
C LEU A 56 -3.76 4.63 -0.06
N LEU A 57 -4.33 4.33 -1.21
CA LEU A 57 -5.69 3.80 -1.35
C LEU A 57 -5.60 2.32 -1.67
N LEU A 58 -6.08 1.48 -0.77
CA LEU A 58 -6.09 0.03 -0.90
C LEU A 58 -7.50 -0.43 -1.28
N ILE A 59 -7.69 -0.79 -2.55
CA ILE A 59 -8.99 -1.11 -3.16
C ILE A 59 -9.23 -2.63 -3.13
N GLY A 60 -10.47 -3.06 -2.90
CA GLY A 60 -10.83 -4.47 -2.81
C GLY A 60 -10.45 -5.07 -1.46
N TRP A 61 -10.43 -4.26 -0.40
CA TRP A 61 -9.85 -4.60 0.89
C TRP A 61 -10.50 -5.82 1.56
N ALA A 62 -11.82 -5.86 1.72
CA ALA A 62 -12.46 -6.97 2.42
C ALA A 62 -12.18 -8.32 1.73
N GLY A 63 -12.33 -8.36 0.40
CA GLY A 63 -12.01 -9.56 -0.36
C GLY A 63 -10.55 -9.98 -0.23
N PHE A 64 -9.62 -9.02 -0.16
CA PHE A 64 -8.21 -9.32 0.07
C PHE A 64 -7.95 -9.88 1.47
N VAL A 65 -8.55 -9.31 2.51
CA VAL A 65 -8.46 -9.82 3.89
C VAL A 65 -8.99 -11.25 3.98
N ASP A 66 -10.10 -11.56 3.30
CA ASP A 66 -10.67 -12.91 3.27
C ASP A 66 -9.73 -13.93 2.60
N ARG A 67 -9.03 -13.52 1.54
CA ARG A 67 -8.11 -14.39 0.79
C ARG A 67 -6.76 -14.57 1.48
N LEU A 68 -6.22 -13.51 2.06
CA LEU A 68 -4.85 -13.45 2.61
C LEU A 68 -4.82 -12.74 3.98
N PRO A 69 -5.47 -13.30 5.02
CA PRO A 69 -5.64 -12.61 6.29
C PRO A 69 -4.31 -12.33 7.02
N ASP A 70 -3.35 -13.25 6.94
CA ASP A 70 -2.04 -13.08 7.58
C ASP A 70 -1.21 -11.97 6.93
N ASP A 71 -1.19 -11.92 5.59
CA ASP A 71 -0.52 -10.87 4.84
C ASP A 71 -1.20 -9.51 5.02
N ALA A 72 -2.52 -9.47 5.06
CA ALA A 72 -3.26 -8.26 5.36
C ALA A 72 -2.89 -7.70 6.74
N ARG A 73 -2.82 -8.58 7.76
CA ARG A 73 -2.42 -8.20 9.11
C ARG A 73 -1.00 -7.65 9.16
N LEU A 74 -0.05 -8.31 8.47
CA LEU A 74 1.34 -7.87 8.43
C LEU A 74 1.50 -6.54 7.69
N MET A 75 0.77 -6.33 6.59
CA MET A 75 0.75 -5.06 5.89
C MET A 75 0.24 -3.92 6.76
N CYS A 76 -0.90 -4.11 7.44
CA CYS A 76 -1.45 -3.11 8.35
C CYS A 76 -0.45 -2.81 9.47
N ALA A 77 0.13 -3.83 10.09
CA ALA A 77 1.12 -3.63 11.16
C ALA A 77 2.31 -2.77 10.69
N CYS A 78 2.87 -3.04 9.51
CA CYS A 78 3.94 -2.22 8.95
C CYS A 78 3.52 -0.77 8.67
N LEU A 79 2.32 -0.57 8.12
CA LEU A 79 1.82 0.78 7.80
C LEU A 79 1.50 1.58 9.08
N ASP A 80 0.91 0.93 10.07
CA ASP A 80 0.61 1.52 11.37
C ASP A 80 1.90 1.87 12.14
N ASP A 81 2.86 0.95 12.18
CA ASP A 81 4.16 1.17 12.82
C ASP A 81 4.93 2.32 12.14
N MET A 82 4.83 2.46 10.82
CA MET A 82 5.39 3.61 10.10
C MET A 82 4.70 4.90 10.52
N GLY A 83 3.37 4.90 10.63
CA GLY A 83 2.59 6.04 11.11
C GLY A 83 2.99 6.50 12.51
N LEU A 84 3.35 5.55 13.39
CA LEU A 84 3.82 5.83 14.75
C LEU A 84 5.26 6.35 14.78
N GLN A 85 6.18 5.72 14.04
CA GLN A 85 7.62 6.02 14.10
C GLN A 85 8.02 7.20 13.20
N PHE A 86 7.35 7.39 12.07
CA PHE A 86 7.69 8.36 11.03
C PHE A 86 6.46 9.13 10.52
N PRO A 87 5.68 9.81 11.39
CA PRO A 87 4.39 10.41 11.03
C PRO A 87 4.47 11.43 9.88
N GLU A 88 5.57 12.18 9.77
CA GLU A 88 5.74 13.17 8.69
C GLU A 88 5.93 12.53 7.31
N HIS A 89 6.42 11.29 7.27
CA HIS A 89 6.74 10.54 6.04
C HIS A 89 5.66 9.51 5.71
N ALA A 90 4.85 9.11 6.70
CA ALA A 90 3.80 8.13 6.55
C ALA A 90 2.72 8.57 5.54
N ALA A 91 2.18 7.59 4.82
CA ALA A 91 0.99 7.79 4.00
C ALA A 91 -0.26 7.76 4.88
N HIS A 92 -1.24 8.59 4.54
CA HIS A 92 -2.59 8.41 5.03
C HIS A 92 -3.23 7.23 4.28
N VAL A 93 -3.43 6.11 4.97
CA VAL A 93 -3.94 4.87 4.37
C VAL A 93 -5.46 4.86 4.41
N VAL A 94 -6.08 4.55 3.27
CA VAL A 94 -7.53 4.43 3.12
C VAL A 94 -7.85 3.07 2.54
N TYR A 95 -8.69 2.31 3.25
CA TYR A 95 -9.17 1.00 2.82
C TYR A 95 -10.52 1.13 2.14
N LEU A 96 -10.65 0.63 0.91
CA LEU A 96 -11.83 0.76 0.06
C LEU A 96 -12.34 -0.61 -0.39
N GLU A 97 -13.65 -0.78 -0.40
CA GLU A 97 -14.30 -1.99 -0.93
C GLU A 97 -14.24 -2.05 -2.46
N THR A 98 -14.49 -0.91 -3.12
CA THR A 98 -14.49 -0.79 -4.58
C THR A 98 -13.82 0.52 -4.98
N ARG A 99 -13.33 0.58 -6.22
CA ARG A 99 -12.76 1.81 -6.76
C ARG A 99 -13.87 2.85 -6.87
N VAL A 100 -13.70 3.99 -6.22
CA VAL A 100 -14.63 5.12 -6.42
C VAL A 100 -14.49 5.57 -7.87
N PRO A 101 -15.59 5.61 -8.67
CA PRO A 101 -15.50 6.09 -10.03
C PRO A 101 -15.00 7.55 -10.01
N ALA A 102 -14.04 7.87 -10.89
CA ALA A 102 -13.38 9.18 -10.96
C ALA A 102 -14.33 10.35 -11.35
N ASN A 103 -15.62 10.11 -11.47
CA ASN A 103 -16.63 11.12 -11.76
C ASN A 103 -17.83 10.92 -10.83
N PRO A 104 -18.09 11.80 -9.85
CA PRO A 104 -19.38 11.81 -9.17
C PRO A 104 -20.46 12.18 -10.19
N PRO A 105 -21.69 11.63 -10.10
CA PRO A 105 -22.78 12.09 -10.95
C PRO A 105 -23.04 13.57 -10.66
N SER A 106 -22.79 14.44 -11.65
CA SER A 106 -23.24 15.82 -11.62
C SER A 106 -24.76 15.82 -11.43
N SER A 107 -25.22 16.31 -10.28
CA SER A 107 -26.64 16.64 -10.05
C SER A 107 -26.93 18.05 -10.53
#